data_AF-A0A9P7BNE8-F1
#
_entry.id   AF-A0A9P7BNE8-F1
#
_cell.length_a   1.000
_cell.length_b   1.000
_cell.length_c   1.000
_cell.angle_alpha   90.00
_cell.angle_beta   90.00
_cell.angle_gamma   90.00
#
_symmetry.space_group_name_H-M   'P 1'
#
loop_
_entity.id
_entity.type
_entity.pdbx_description
1 polymer ?
#
loop_
_entity_poly.entity_id
_entity_poly.type
_entity_poly.pdbx_seq_one_letter_code
_entity_poly.pdbx_strand_id
1 'polypeptide(L)'
;MEKHEKIIKSLDEAFEKVDASFENDELRVFGKNTTGIFQELDVIRRKQIDLASDHVSLEAIHDIPPIKMDQDSEDYFIKNFEKKKEMLKNMMNKLDDLTHTMEQFKKISKPNT
;
A
#
# COMPACT_ATOMS: atom_id res chain seq x y z
N MET A 1 -6.78 -12.47 55.82
CA MET A 1 -7.60 -11.57 54.98
C MET A 1 -6.79 -10.38 54.47
N GLU A 2 -6.02 -9.67 55.31
CA GLU A 2 -5.22 -8.50 54.89
C GLU A 2 -4.29 -8.69 53.67
N LYS A 3 -3.62 -9.85 53.55
CA LYS A 3 -2.76 -10.12 52.38
C LYS A 3 -3.57 -10.20 51.08
N HIS A 4 -4.79 -10.71 51.16
CA HIS A 4 -5.68 -10.84 50.01
C HIS A 4 -6.24 -9.47 49.60
N GLU A 5 -6.58 -8.60 50.56
CA GLU A 5 -6.99 -7.22 50.28
C GLU A 5 -5.85 -6.38 49.68
N LYS A 6 -4.62 -6.52 50.19
CA LYS A 6 -3.45 -5.86 49.59
C LYS A 6 -3.21 -6.29 48.15
N ILE A 7 -3.39 -7.57 47.84
CA ILE A 7 -3.22 -8.10 46.48
C ILE A 7 -4.31 -7.54 45.55
N ILE A 8 -5.58 -7.54 45.98
CA ILE A 8 -6.68 -6.97 45.19
C ILE A 8 -6.41 -5.50 44.89
N LYS A 9 -6.08 -4.70 45.91
CA LYS A 9 -5.81 -3.27 45.73
C LYS A 9 -4.64 -3.01 44.77
N SER A 10 -3.58 -3.81 44.86
CA SER A 10 -2.45 -3.73 43.94
C SER A 10 -2.82 -4.11 42.50
N LEU A 11 -3.77 -5.02 42.30
CA LEU A 11 -4.27 -5.38 40.97
C LEU A 11 -5.13 -4.25 40.40
N ASP A 12 -6.03 -3.67 41.20
CA ASP A 12 -6.89 -2.57 40.76
C ASP A 12 -6.06 -1.35 40.35
N GLU A 13 -5.05 -0.97 41.15
CA GLU A 13 -4.11 0.11 40.80
C GLU A 13 -3.33 -0.18 39.51
N ALA A 14 -2.99 -1.46 39.25
CA ALA A 14 -2.33 -1.85 38.03
C ALA A 14 -3.27 -1.79 36.80
N PHE A 15 -4.53 -2.18 36.97
CA PHE A 15 -5.55 -2.07 35.92
C PHE A 15 -5.85 -0.61 35.59
N GLU A 16 -6.08 0.24 36.59
CA GLU A 16 -6.29 1.68 36.38
C GLU A 16 -5.12 2.32 35.62
N LYS A 17 -3.89 1.91 35.92
CA LYS A 17 -2.71 2.40 35.21
C LYS A 17 -2.67 1.93 33.76
N VAL A 18 -3.01 0.67 33.49
CA VAL A 18 -3.08 0.13 32.12
C VAL A 18 -4.18 0.81 31.32
N ASP A 19 -5.36 1.02 31.92
CA ASP A 19 -6.47 1.70 31.28
C ASP A 19 -6.11 3.16 30.97
N ALA A 20 -5.48 3.87 31.92
CA ALA A 20 -4.97 5.22 31.68
C ALA A 20 -3.91 5.26 30.57
N SER A 21 -2.94 4.33 30.55
CA SER A 21 -1.95 4.23 29.45
C SER A 21 -2.59 3.85 28.12
N PHE A 22 -3.70 3.11 28.11
CA PHE A 22 -4.46 2.80 26.90
C PHE A 22 -5.24 4.01 26.38
N GLU A 23 -5.87 4.78 27.27
CA GLU A 23 -6.59 6.03 26.95
C GLU A 23 -5.62 7.14 26.48
N ASN A 24 -4.44 7.19 27.07
CA ASN A 24 -3.34 8.10 26.74
C ASN A 24 -2.50 7.65 25.54
N ASP A 25 -2.92 6.59 24.83
CA ASP A 25 -2.29 6.06 23.61
C ASP A 25 -0.84 5.53 23.77
N GLU A 26 -0.35 5.37 25.01
CA GLU A 26 1.01 4.89 25.32
C GLU A 26 1.21 3.41 24.93
N LEU A 27 0.11 2.64 24.82
CA LEU A 27 0.14 1.21 24.46
C LEU A 27 -0.08 0.94 22.96
N ARG A 28 -0.47 1.95 22.16
CA ARG A 28 -0.78 1.76 20.73
C ARG A 28 0.39 2.19 19.87
N VAL A 29 1.02 1.24 19.17
CA VAL A 29 2.18 1.49 18.27
C VAL A 29 1.91 2.58 17.22
N PHE A 30 0.66 2.75 16.80
CA PHE A 30 0.23 3.79 15.84
C PHE A 30 -0.85 4.73 16.40
N GLY A 31 -1.02 4.79 17.73
CA GLY A 31 -2.01 5.65 18.39
C GLY A 31 -3.45 5.45 17.91
N LYS A 32 -4.27 6.51 18.03
CA LYS A 32 -5.68 6.57 17.59
C LYS A 32 -5.90 6.35 16.08
N ASN A 33 -4.90 6.59 15.23
CA ASN A 33 -5.05 6.53 13.77
C ASN A 33 -4.69 5.16 13.15
N THR A 34 -4.55 4.11 13.97
CA THR A 34 -4.16 2.77 13.52
C THR A 34 -5.04 2.28 12.35
N THR A 35 -6.37 2.41 12.45
CA THR A 35 -7.31 2.01 11.40
C THR A 35 -7.09 2.77 10.10
N GLY A 36 -6.89 4.09 10.17
CA GLY A 36 -6.62 4.92 8.99
C GLY A 36 -5.30 4.54 8.31
N ILE A 37 -4.26 4.26 9.09
CA ILE A 37 -2.96 3.79 8.58
C ILE A 37 -3.12 2.47 7.81
N PHE A 38 -3.87 1.50 8.35
CA PHE A 38 -4.09 0.23 7.63
C PHE A 38 -4.93 0.41 6.35
N GLN A 39 -5.90 1.34 6.34
CA GLN A 39 -6.66 1.66 5.14
C GLN A 39 -5.76 2.26 4.05
N GLU A 40 -4.90 3.20 4.40
CA GLU A 40 -3.94 3.81 3.46
C GLU A 40 -2.91 2.80 2.95
N LEU A 41 -2.46 1.89 3.82
CA LEU A 41 -1.58 0.78 3.41
C LEU A 41 -2.27 -0.15 2.40
N ASP A 42 -3.56 -0.42 2.58
CA ASP A 42 -4.34 -1.22 1.62
C ASP A 42 -4.52 -0.50 0.27
N VAL A 43 -4.68 0.83 0.28
CA VAL A 43 -4.69 1.63 -0.96
C VAL A 43 -3.36 1.50 -1.71
N ILE A 44 -2.23 1.60 -1.02
CA ILE A 44 -0.89 1.39 -1.61
C ILE A 44 -0.78 -0.01 -2.21
N ARG A 45 -1.19 -1.03 -1.46
CA ARG A 45 -1.15 -2.43 -1.91
C ARG A 45 -1.95 -2.63 -3.20
N ARG A 46 -3.17 -2.07 -3.29
CA ARG A 46 -3.99 -2.16 -4.50
C ARG A 46 -3.31 -1.51 -5.71
N LYS A 47 -2.76 -0.31 -5.54
CA LYS A 47 -2.00 0.38 -6.60
C LYS A 47 -0.79 -0.44 -7.09
N GLN A 48 -0.08 -1.10 -6.18
CA GLN A 48 1.04 -1.99 -6.55
C GLN A 48 0.59 -3.20 -7.37
N ILE A 49 -0.55 -3.82 -7.00
CA ILE A 49 -1.13 -4.94 -7.75
C ILE A 49 -1.53 -4.49 -9.16
N ASP A 50 -2.20 -3.33 -9.28
CA ASP A 50 -2.62 -2.79 -10.58
C ASP A 50 -1.41 -2.51 -11.49
N LEU A 51 -0.34 -1.91 -10.94
CA LEU A 51 0.91 -1.68 -11.67
C LEU A 51 1.58 -2.98 -12.14
N ALA A 52 1.60 -4.02 -11.28
CA ALA A 52 2.14 -5.31 -11.64
C ALA A 52 1.33 -6.00 -12.76
N SER A 53 0.00 -5.88 -12.71
CA SER A 53 -0.90 -6.39 -13.76
C SER A 53 -0.64 -5.70 -15.10
N ASP A 54 -0.49 -4.37 -15.10
CA ASP A 54 -0.15 -3.61 -16.30
C ASP A 54 1.22 -3.98 -16.85
N HIS A 55 2.21 -4.16 -15.97
CA HIS A 55 3.56 -4.58 -16.34
C HIS A 55 3.55 -5.94 -17.07
N VAL A 56 2.87 -6.94 -16.51
CA VAL A 56 2.72 -8.27 -17.16
C VAL A 56 2.03 -8.13 -18.51
N SER A 57 1.00 -7.29 -18.60
CA SER A 57 0.27 -7.05 -19.85
C SER A 57 1.14 -6.38 -20.92
N LEU A 58 2.04 -5.48 -20.51
CA LEU A 58 2.98 -4.81 -21.41
C LEU A 58 4.03 -5.80 -21.95
N GLU A 59 4.58 -6.65 -21.09
CA GLU A 59 5.54 -7.69 -21.46
C GLU A 59 4.93 -8.74 -22.40
N ALA A 60 3.62 -9.01 -22.27
CA ALA A 60 2.90 -9.94 -23.14
C ALA A 60 2.71 -9.43 -24.58
N ILE A 61 2.90 -8.13 -24.86
CA ILE A 61 2.83 -7.62 -26.24
C ILE A 61 4.10 -8.03 -26.97
N HIS A 62 3.98 -8.96 -27.91
CA HIS A 62 5.09 -9.44 -28.72
C HIS A 62 5.70 -8.32 -29.58
N ASP A 63 7.02 -8.14 -29.46
CA ASP A 63 7.82 -7.22 -30.28
C ASP A 63 8.06 -7.74 -31.70
N ILE A 64 7.86 -9.04 -31.92
CA ILE A 64 8.14 -9.73 -33.18
C ILE A 64 6.82 -10.28 -33.72
N PRO A 65 6.44 -9.97 -34.98
CA PRO A 65 5.26 -10.55 -35.60
C PRO A 65 5.36 -12.09 -35.63
N PRO A 66 4.26 -12.82 -35.38
CA PRO A 66 4.24 -14.26 -35.65
C PRO A 66 4.61 -14.50 -37.13
N ILE A 67 5.44 -15.53 -37.37
CA ILE A 67 6.36 -15.77 -38.52
C ILE A 67 5.73 -15.84 -39.93
N LYS A 68 4.50 -15.34 -40.14
CA LYS A 68 3.88 -15.26 -41.47
C LYS A 68 3.06 -13.98 -41.51
N MET A 69 3.44 -12.99 -42.33
CA MET A 69 2.55 -12.19 -43.20
C MET A 69 3.35 -11.21 -44.06
N ASP A 70 2.83 -11.01 -45.29
CA ASP A 70 3.16 -10.00 -46.30
C ASP A 70 2.97 -8.55 -45.78
N GLN A 71 3.07 -7.56 -46.68
CA GLN A 71 3.03 -6.08 -46.52
C GLN A 71 2.15 -5.46 -45.39
N ASP A 72 1.21 -6.20 -44.77
CA ASP A 72 0.45 -5.82 -43.57
C ASP A 72 1.26 -5.87 -42.25
N SER A 73 2.51 -6.34 -42.28
CA SER A 73 3.36 -6.47 -41.09
C SER A 73 3.79 -5.13 -40.48
N GLU A 74 3.91 -4.08 -41.30
CA GLU A 74 4.35 -2.75 -40.87
C GLU A 74 3.25 -2.04 -40.06
N ASP A 75 2.01 -2.09 -40.55
CA ASP A 75 0.83 -1.59 -39.83
C ASP A 75 0.60 -2.31 -38.49
N TYR A 76 0.83 -3.62 -38.44
CA TYR A 76 0.78 -4.40 -37.22
C TYR A 76 1.85 -3.96 -36.21
N PHE A 77 3.08 -3.75 -36.66
CA PHE A 77 4.18 -3.28 -35.82
C PHE A 77 3.91 -1.87 -35.27
N ILE A 78 3.47 -0.95 -36.12
CA ILE A 78 3.14 0.43 -35.72
C ILE A 78 2.02 0.44 -34.68
N LYS A 79 0.96 -0.36 -34.87
CA LYS A 79 -0.14 -0.48 -33.90
C LYS A 79 0.33 -1.02 -32.56
N ASN A 80 1.16 -2.06 -32.56
CA ASN A 80 1.70 -2.62 -31.31
C ASN A 80 2.66 -1.65 -30.61
N PHE A 81 3.47 -0.91 -31.37
CA PHE A 81 4.37 0.10 -30.84
C PHE A 81 3.60 1.24 -30.17
N GLU A 82 2.58 1.79 -30.84
CA GLU A 82 1.73 2.84 -30.25
C GLU A 82 0.96 2.33 -29.02
N LYS A 83 0.45 1.09 -29.07
CA LYS A 83 -0.18 0.46 -27.91
C LYS A 83 0.79 0.33 -26.72
N LYS A 84 2.03 -0.14 -26.95
CA LYS A 84 3.06 -0.21 -25.90
C LYS A 84 3.39 1.17 -25.33
N LYS A 85 3.49 2.18 -26.20
CA LYS A 85 3.76 3.56 -25.80
C LYS A 85 2.64 4.14 -24.92
N GLU A 86 1.37 3.90 -25.26
CA GLU A 86 0.25 4.32 -24.41
C GLU A 86 0.25 3.59 -23.07
N MET A 87 0.47 2.27 -23.07
CA MET A 87 0.56 1.49 -21.83
C MET A 87 1.70 1.95 -20.93
N LEU A 88 2.88 2.23 -21.51
CA LEU A 88 4.03 2.77 -20.79
C LEU A 88 3.71 4.13 -20.16
N LYS A 89 3.10 5.05 -20.90
CA LYS A 89 2.66 6.36 -20.36
C LYS A 89 1.69 6.19 -19.20
N ASN A 90 0.74 5.27 -19.33
CA ASN A 90 -0.23 5.00 -18.26
C ASN A 90 0.45 4.41 -17.02
N MET A 91 1.40 3.49 -17.20
CA MET A 91 2.20 2.96 -16.08
C MET A 91 3.03 4.04 -15.40
N MET A 92 3.66 4.95 -16.15
CA MET A 92 4.40 6.09 -15.58
C MET A 92 3.50 6.97 -14.72
N ASN A 93 2.31 7.33 -15.22
CA ASN A 93 1.34 8.11 -14.44
C ASN A 93 0.91 7.39 -13.16
N LYS A 94 0.70 6.07 -13.23
CA LYS A 94 0.36 5.24 -12.04
C LYS A 94 1.53 5.15 -11.05
N LEU A 95 2.78 5.14 -11.51
CA LEU A 95 3.97 5.17 -10.66
C LEU A 95 4.11 6.52 -9.94
N ASP A 96 3.84 7.63 -10.62
CA ASP A 96 3.84 8.96 -10.01
C ASP A 96 2.77 9.07 -8.92
N ASP A 97 1.56 8.58 -9.20
CA ASP A 97 0.44 8.53 -8.24
C ASP A 97 0.71 7.59 -7.05
N LEU A 98 1.33 6.43 -7.27
CA LEU A 98 1.78 5.55 -6.19
C LEU A 98 2.84 6.25 -5.34
N THR A 99 3.81 6.92 -5.96
CA THR A 99 4.86 7.68 -5.26
C THR A 99 4.25 8.75 -4.37
N HIS A 100 3.31 9.54 -4.91
CA HIS A 100 2.58 10.53 -4.13
C HIS A 100 1.84 9.90 -2.94
N THR A 101 1.14 8.79 -3.16
CA THR A 101 0.40 8.08 -2.11
C THR A 101 1.34 7.59 -1.00
N MET A 102 2.49 7.01 -1.36
CA MET A 102 3.50 6.55 -0.41
C MET A 102 4.12 7.71 0.39
N GLU A 103 4.32 8.88 -0.24
CA GLU A 103 4.78 10.08 0.45
C GLU A 103 3.76 10.60 1.47
N GLN A 104 2.46 10.57 1.15
CA GLN A 104 1.42 10.94 2.11
C GLN A 104 1.34 9.92 3.26
N PHE A 105 1.39 8.63 2.94
CA PHE A 105 1.43 7.57 3.94
C PHE A 105 2.60 7.75 4.92
N LYS A 106 3.79 8.06 4.42
CA LYS A 106 4.98 8.33 5.25
C LYS A 106 4.77 9.50 6.22
N LYS A 107 3.94 10.49 5.88
CA LYS A 107 3.67 11.63 6.79
C LYS A 107 2.76 11.21 7.94
N ILE A 108 1.73 10.40 7.65
CA ILE A 108 0.74 9.97 8.65
C ILE A 108 1.20 8.76 9.48
N SER A 109 2.17 7.99 8.99
CA SER A 109 2.67 6.78 9.66
C SER A 109 3.81 7.07 10.65
N LYS A 110 4.22 8.33 10.81
CA LYS A 110 5.25 8.70 11.79
C LYS A 110 4.64 8.62 13.19
N PRO A 111 5.30 7.93 14.15
CA PRO A 111 4.91 7.98 15.54
C PRO A 111 4.99 9.43 16.04
N ASN A 112 4.00 9.87 16.84
CA ASN A 112 4.15 11.07 17.64
C ASN A 112 5.19 10.76 18.74
N THR A 113 6.46 11.04 18.47
CA THR A 113 7.53 11.07 19.47
C THR A 113 7.55 12.39 20.20
#